data_AF-A0AAN7SVV2-F1
#
_entry.id   AF-A0AAN7SVV2-F1
#
_cell.length_a   1.000
_cell.length_b   1.000
_cell.length_c   1.000
_cell.angle_alpha   90.00
_cell.angle_beta   90.00
_cell.angle_gamma   90.00
#
_symmetry.space_group_name_H-M   'P 1'
#
loop_
_entity.id
_entity.type
_entity.pdbx_description
1 polymer ?
#
loop_
_entity_poly.entity_id
_entity_poly.type
_entity_poly.pdbx_seq_one_letter_code
_entity_poly.pdbx_strand_id
1 'polypeptide(L)'
;MPSQVLWMRRLRVLRRLLVKYRAAGKIDKHLYHSLYQESKGNTFKHKRALVEHIHKAKAEAQREKTLKEQMDVRRAKVKAARERRVERKTAKANALTGEEETAQTKET
;
A
#
# COMPACT_ATOMS: atom_id res chain seq x y z
N MET A 1 5.26 -45.88 6.88
CA MET A 1 4.77 -44.70 7.63
C MET A 1 3.35 -44.37 7.17
N PRO A 2 2.35 -44.33 8.06
CA PRO A 2 0.96 -44.05 7.67
C PRO A 2 0.80 -42.67 6.99
N SER A 3 -0.01 -42.60 5.94
CA SER A 3 -0.26 -41.38 5.15
C SER A 3 -0.82 -40.23 6.00
N GLN A 4 -1.68 -40.55 6.97
CA GLN A 4 -2.23 -39.60 7.94
C GLN A 4 -1.14 -38.90 8.76
N VAL A 5 -0.10 -39.64 9.18
CA VAL A 5 1.02 -39.09 9.95
C VAL A 5 1.84 -38.12 9.10
N LEU A 6 2.08 -38.43 7.82
CA LEU A 6 2.78 -37.54 6.90
C LEU A 6 2.01 -36.23 6.69
N TRP A 7 0.69 -36.32 6.51
CA TRP A 7 -0.18 -35.15 6.36
C TRP A 7 -0.19 -34.27 7.62
N MET A 8 -0.32 -34.87 8.81
CA MET A 8 -0.26 -34.16 10.09
C MET A 8 1.09 -33.46 10.29
N ARG A 9 2.20 -34.15 10.02
CA ARG A 9 3.56 -33.58 10.13
C ARG A 9 3.72 -32.39 9.18
N ARG A 10 3.30 -32.54 7.92
CA ARG A 10 3.38 -31.48 6.92
C ARG A 10 2.59 -30.24 7.35
N LEU A 11 1.31 -30.40 7.74
CA LEU A 11 0.48 -29.29 8.18
C LEU A 11 1.07 -28.56 9.39
N ARG A 12 1.60 -29.30 10.38
CA ARG A 12 2.23 -28.71 11.56
C ARG A 12 3.47 -27.90 11.18
N VAL A 13 4.31 -28.40 10.27
CA VAL A 13 5.50 -27.69 9.79
C VAL A 13 5.14 -26.39 9.07
N LEU A 14 4.14 -26.42 8.18
CA LEU A 14 3.68 -25.23 7.45
C LEU A 14 3.10 -24.17 8.40
N ARG A 15 2.20 -24.58 9.31
CA ARG A 15 1.57 -23.65 10.27
C ARG A 15 2.57 -23.07 11.26
N ARG A 16 3.51 -23.87 11.77
CA ARG A 16 4.58 -23.38 12.66
C ARG A 16 5.44 -22.33 11.98
N LEU A 17 5.74 -22.49 10.68
CA LEU A 17 6.46 -21.49 9.91
C LEU A 17 5.67 -20.18 9.80
N LEU A 18 4.38 -20.25 9.46
CA LEU A 18 3.53 -19.07 9.34
C LEU A 18 3.45 -18.29 10.65
N VAL A 19 3.28 -18.97 11.79
CA VAL A 19 3.28 -18.32 13.12
C VAL A 19 4.60 -17.62 13.39
N LYS A 20 5.74 -18.28 13.14
CA LYS A 20 7.07 -17.68 13.30
C LYS A 20 7.27 -16.45 12.42
N TYR A 21 6.82 -16.51 11.16
CA TYR A 21 6.97 -15.40 10.21
C TYR A 21 6.06 -14.22 10.57
N ARG A 22 4.87 -14.48 11.11
CA ARG A 22 3.98 -13.43 11.62
C ARG A 22 4.57 -12.74 12.83
N ALA A 23 5.09 -13.50 13.79
CA ALA A 23 5.75 -12.96 14.98
C ALA A 23 7.00 -12.12 14.62
N ALA A 24 7.75 -12.55 13.60
CA ALA A 24 8.90 -11.80 13.09
C ALA A 24 8.53 -10.62 12.17
N GLY A 25 7.24 -10.33 11.95
CA GLY A 25 6.78 -9.26 11.06
C GLY A 25 7.09 -9.47 9.57
N LYS A 26 7.51 -10.68 9.17
CA LYS A 26 7.79 -10.99 7.76
C LYS A 26 6.52 -11.05 6.92
N ILE A 27 5.39 -11.41 7.53
CA ILE A 27 4.06 -11.45 6.95
C ILE A 27 3.08 -10.71 7.86
N ASP A 28 2.07 -10.06 7.29
CA ASP A 28 1.01 -9.42 8.05
C ASP A 28 -0.11 -10.40 8.44
N LYS A 29 -1.11 -9.91 9.17
CA LYS A 29 -2.26 -10.71 9.64
C LYS A 29 -3.17 -11.22 8.50
N HIS A 30 -3.26 -10.48 7.41
CA HIS A 30 -4.14 -10.79 6.28
C HIS A 30 -3.53 -11.88 5.40
N LEU A 31 -2.27 -11.69 5.01
CA LEU A 31 -1.48 -12.69 4.29
C LEU A 31 -1.32 -13.98 5.11
N TYR A 32 -1.14 -13.86 6.44
CA TYR A 32 -1.16 -15.03 7.32
C TYR A 32 -2.48 -15.80 7.23
N HIS A 33 -3.62 -15.12 7.27
CA HIS A 33 -4.93 -15.77 7.27
C HIS A 33 -5.18 -16.53 5.96
N SER A 34 -4.90 -15.91 4.81
CA SER A 34 -5.03 -16.55 3.50
C SER A 34 -4.14 -17.80 3.38
N LEU A 35 -2.84 -17.67 3.71
CA LEU A 35 -1.90 -18.78 3.64
C LEU A 35 -2.22 -19.91 4.63
N TYR A 36 -2.87 -19.59 5.76
CA TYR A 36 -3.30 -20.58 6.74
C TYR A 36 -4.40 -21.50 6.17
N GLN A 37 -5.36 -20.93 5.43
CA GLN A 37 -6.41 -21.70 4.76
C GLN A 37 -5.86 -22.49 3.58
N GLU A 38 -5.00 -21.88 2.75
CA GLU A 38 -4.36 -22.56 1.62
C GLU A 38 -3.46 -23.73 2.06
N SER A 39 -2.78 -23.59 3.20
CA SER A 39 -1.99 -24.67 3.78
C SER A 39 -2.86 -25.88 4.15
N LYS A 40 -4.12 -25.65 4.57
CA LYS A 40 -5.11 -26.73 4.82
C LYS A 40 -5.55 -27.39 3.50
N GLY A 41 -5.67 -26.60 2.43
CA GLY A 41 -6.11 -27.03 1.10
C GLY A 41 -5.07 -27.79 0.25
N ASN A 42 -3.93 -28.21 0.81
CA ASN A 42 -2.88 -28.96 0.09
C ASN A 42 -2.22 -28.18 -1.07
N THR A 43 -2.37 -26.86 -1.11
CA THR A 43 -1.71 -25.98 -2.10
C THR A 43 -0.19 -26.08 -2.00
N PHE A 44 0.36 -26.20 -0.79
CA PHE A 44 1.79 -26.32 -0.55
C PHE A 44 2.20 -27.76 -0.20
N LYS A 45 3.09 -28.35 -1.01
CA LYS A 45 3.59 -29.73 -0.81
C LYS A 45 4.67 -29.83 0.27
N HIS A 46 5.50 -28.81 0.42
CA HIS A 46 6.57 -28.76 1.42
C HIS A 46 6.87 -27.32 1.84
N LYS A 47 7.61 -27.15 2.93
CA LYS A 47 7.96 -25.84 3.51
C LYS A 47 8.58 -24.89 2.47
N ARG A 48 9.42 -25.39 1.56
CA ARG A 48 10.07 -24.54 0.54
C ARG A 48 9.06 -23.87 -0.42
N ALA A 49 8.05 -24.60 -0.89
CA ALA A 49 7.02 -24.05 -1.77
C ALA A 49 6.23 -22.92 -1.09
N LEU A 50 5.94 -23.06 0.21
CA LEU A 50 5.31 -22.00 0.99
C LEU A 50 6.23 -20.76 1.11
N VAL A 51 7.52 -20.95 1.36
CA VAL A 51 8.48 -19.84 1.46
C VAL A 51 8.63 -19.12 0.12
N GLU A 52 8.76 -19.86 -0.98
CA GLU A 52 8.82 -19.31 -2.34
C GLU A 52 7.56 -18.49 -2.65
N HIS A 53 6.38 -19.00 -2.30
CA HIS A 53 5.12 -18.28 -2.46
C HIS A 53 5.08 -16.99 -1.64
N ILE A 54 5.52 -17.02 -0.38
CA ILE A 54 5.61 -15.82 0.47
C ILE A 54 6.54 -14.78 -0.15
N HIS A 55 7.70 -15.20 -0.66
CA HIS A 55 8.65 -14.27 -1.30
C HIS A 55 8.04 -13.63 -2.55
N LYS A 56 7.37 -14.42 -3.39
CA LYS A 56 6.68 -13.93 -4.59
C LYS A 56 5.57 -12.94 -4.23
N ALA A 57 4.69 -13.30 -3.30
CA ALA A 57 3.59 -12.46 -2.85
C ALA A 57 4.08 -11.12 -2.26
N LYS A 58 5.16 -11.15 -1.47
CA LYS A 58 5.78 -9.92 -0.94
C LYS A 58 6.37 -9.05 -2.04
N ALA A 59 7.03 -9.64 -3.03
CA ALA A 59 7.60 -8.90 -4.15
C ALA A 59 6.50 -8.28 -5.02
N GLU A 60 5.36 -8.93 -5.17
CA GLU A 60 4.17 -8.39 -5.87
C GLU A 60 3.56 -7.23 -5.09
N ALA A 61 3.29 -7.41 -3.79
CA ALA A 61 2.76 -6.35 -2.93
C ALA A 61 3.68 -5.12 -2.88
N GLN A 62 4.99 -5.31 -2.83
CA GLN A 62 5.94 -4.21 -2.84
C GLN A 62 5.93 -3.48 -4.20
N ARG A 63 5.86 -4.20 -5.32
CA ARG A 63 5.75 -3.59 -6.65
C ARG A 63 4.48 -2.75 -6.78
N GLU A 64 3.35 -3.28 -6.34
CA GLU A 64 2.07 -2.58 -6.36
C GLU A 64 2.11 -1.32 -5.48
N LYS A 65 2.69 -1.42 -4.27
CA LYS A 65 2.90 -0.28 -3.38
C LYS A 65 3.74 0.82 -4.04
N THR A 66 4.89 0.47 -4.63
CA THR A 66 5.76 1.45 -5.29
C THR A 66 5.04 2.14 -6.46
N LEU A 67 4.28 1.40 -7.27
CA LEU A 67 3.51 1.98 -8.37
C LEU A 67 2.43 2.95 -7.87
N LYS A 68 1.72 2.57 -6.80
CA LYS A 68 0.71 3.43 -6.17
C LYS A 68 1.33 4.71 -5.62
N GLU A 69 2.44 4.60 -4.91
CA GLU A 69 3.17 5.76 -4.38
C GLU A 69 3.63 6.71 -5.48
N GLN A 70 4.15 6.19 -6.60
CA GLN A 70 4.52 7.01 -7.77
C GLN A 70 3.31 7.76 -8.35
N MET A 71 2.16 7.10 -8.44
CA MET A 71 0.92 7.70 -8.94
C MET A 71 0.39 8.78 -7.98
N ASP A 72 0.42 8.53 -6.68
CA ASP A 72 -0.02 9.48 -5.65
C ASP A 72 0.90 10.70 -5.60
N VAL A 73 2.21 10.53 -5.74
CA VAL A 73 3.17 11.64 -5.87
C VAL A 73 2.86 12.48 -7.12
N ARG A 74 2.57 11.85 -8.27
CA ARG A 74 2.20 12.58 -9.49
C ARG A 74 0.90 13.36 -9.30
N ARG A 75 -0.12 12.75 -8.68
CA ARG A 75 -1.40 13.40 -8.38
C ARG A 75 -1.22 14.58 -7.42
N ALA A 76 -0.44 14.41 -6.36
CA ALA A 76 -0.15 15.47 -5.40
C ALA A 76 0.59 16.65 -6.05
N LYS A 77 1.58 16.40 -6.91
CA LYS A 77 2.29 17.45 -7.66
C LYS A 77 1.34 18.25 -8.57
N VAL A 78 0.47 17.57 -9.32
CA VAL A 78 -0.50 18.23 -10.20
C VAL A 78 -1.52 19.04 -9.38
N LYS A 79 -2.02 18.49 -8.27
CA LYS A 79 -2.94 19.19 -7.36
C LYS A 79 -2.30 20.46 -6.79
N ALA A 80 -1.08 20.36 -6.26
CA ALA A 80 -0.36 21.51 -5.71
C ALA A 80 -0.02 22.58 -6.76
N ALA A 81 0.25 22.18 -8.01
CA ALA A 81 0.45 23.13 -9.10
C ALA A 81 -0.85 23.85 -9.50
N ARG A 82 -1.98 23.13 -9.48
CA ARG A 82 -3.31 23.69 -9.73
C ARG A 82 -3.71 24.68 -8.64
N GLU A 83 -3.52 24.33 -7.37
CA GLU A 83 -3.80 25.20 -6.21
C GLU A 83 -2.98 26.48 -6.28
N ARG A 84 -1.67 26.39 -6.50
CA ARG A 84 -0.80 27.57 -6.70
C ARG A 84 -1.25 28.46 -7.87
N ARG A 85 -1.77 27.89 -8.96
CA ARG A 85 -2.29 28.67 -10.09
C ARG A 85 -3.60 29.38 -9.75
N VAL A 86 -4.47 28.73 -8.97
CA VAL A 86 -5.72 29.33 -8.49
C VAL A 86 -5.39 30.48 -7.54
N GLU A 87 -4.52 30.25 -6.54
CA GLU A 87 -4.07 31.27 -5.59
C GLU A 87 -3.47 32.50 -6.28
N ARG A 88 -2.64 32.31 -7.31
CA ARG A 88 -2.10 33.44 -8.10
C ARG A 88 -3.18 34.22 -8.83
N LYS A 89 -4.19 33.54 -9.38
CA LYS A 89 -5.29 34.19 -10.09
C LYS A 89 -6.20 34.95 -9.12
N THR A 90 -6.53 34.36 -7.98
CA THR A 90 -7.36 35.01 -6.96
C THR A 90 -6.62 36.18 -6.34
N ALA A 91 -5.33 36.05 -6.02
CA ALA A 91 -4.52 37.16 -5.53
C ALA A 91 -4.45 38.32 -6.54
N LYS A 92 -4.25 38.01 -7.84
CA LYS A 92 -4.27 39.02 -8.90
C LYS A 92 -5.64 39.71 -9.01
N ALA A 93 -6.73 38.95 -8.98
CA ALA A 93 -8.08 39.51 -9.05
C ALA A 93 -8.38 40.43 -7.85
N ASN A 94 -8.03 40.00 -6.64
CA ASN A 94 -8.23 40.78 -5.42
C ASN A 94 -7.38 42.06 -5.40
N ALA A 95 -6.15 42.02 -5.93
CA ALA A 95 -5.30 43.20 -6.04
C ALA A 95 -5.90 44.25 -7.00
N LEU A 96 -6.43 43.81 -8.15
CA LEU A 96 -7.10 44.69 -9.12
C LEU A 96 -8.33 45.38 -8.51
N THR A 97 -9.18 44.64 -7.79
CA THR A 97 -10.37 45.21 -7.13
C THR A 97 -10.00 46.14 -5.97
N GLY A 98 -8.93 45.85 -5.23
CA GLY A 98 -8.45 46.71 -4.14
C GLY A 98 -7.78 48.01 -4.63
N GLU A 99 -7.13 47.99 -5.80
CA GLU A 99 -6.63 49.20 -6.46
C GLU A 99 -7.77 50.11 -6.93
N GLU A 100 -8.89 49.54 -7.40
CA GLU A 100 -10.09 50.31 -7.77
C GLU A 100 -10.77 50.98 -6.56
N GLU A 101 -10.89 50.27 -5.42
CA GLU A 101 -11.45 50.84 -4.18
C GLU A 101 -10.55 51.92 -3.55
N THR A 102 -9.23 51.77 -3.65
CA THR A 102 -8.26 52.76 -3.12
C THR A 102 -8.06 53.98 -4.03
N ALA A 103 -8.36 53.85 -5.33
CA ALA A 103 -8.41 54.99 -6.25
C ALA A 103 -9.67 55.84 -6.02
N GLN A 104 -10.84 55.21 -5.83
CA GLN A 104 -12.10 55.91 -5.57
C GLN A 104 -12.11 56.68 -4.24
N THR A 105 -11.40 56.20 -3.21
CA THR A 105 -11.31 56.87 -1.91
C THR A 105 -10.31 58.03 -1.87
N LYS A 106 -9.47 58.21 -2.89
CA LYS A 106 -8.55 59.36 -3.02
C LYS A 106 -9.11 60.50 -3.87
N GLU A 107 -10.16 60.24 -4.65
CA GLU A 107 -10.84 61.23 -5.48
C GLU A 107 -12.00 61.95 -4.77
N THR A 108 -12.28 61.59 -3.50
CA THR A 108 -13.23 62.28 -2.60
C THR A 108 -12.50 63.01 -1.48
#